data_AF-A0A507FCT2-F1
#
_entry.id   AF-A0A507FCT2-F1
#
_cell.length_a   1.000
_cell.length_b   1.000
_cell.length_c   1.000
_cell.angle_alpha   90.00
_cell.angle_beta   90.00
_cell.angle_gamma   90.00
#
_symmetry.space_group_name_H-M   'P 1'
#
loop_
_entity.id
_entity.type
_entity.pdbx_description
1 polymer ?
#
loop_
_entity_poly.entity_id
_entity_poly.type
_entity_poly.pdbx_seq_one_letter_code
_entity_poly.pdbx_strand_id
1 'polypeptide(L)'
;MTEEEKTTVVDQVNPRRPAPAARQHCADTPLRPHPTNAYISMPDAPSPAIPCAATTPTTDAAATEEDGEVEASPEVHFEPVVKLEQLEEVKTFEEDEDVLFKMRAKLFRFDKPNNEWKERGTGDVKLLQHKETKKIRVLMRRDKTHKICANHFITQEMTLNPNVGSDRSWVYSVASDFAEGEARNELLAIRFGNSENADKFKEEFRKCQALNLDTENKELAAAGQPLKEAAKEEESSDDEDDEDEETDL
;
A
#
# COMPACT_ATOMS: atom_id res chain seq x y z
N MET A 1 20.83 -53.92 67.32
CA MET A 1 19.93 -53.74 66.16
C MET A 1 18.58 -53.41 66.76
N THR A 2 18.13 -52.16 66.83
CA THR A 2 18.19 -51.06 65.88
C THR A 2 18.00 -49.73 66.64
N GLU A 3 18.76 -48.71 66.24
CA GLU A 3 18.71 -47.35 66.79
C GLU A 3 17.54 -46.57 66.17
N GLU A 4 16.87 -45.74 66.99
CA GLU A 4 15.81 -44.82 66.58
C GLU A 4 16.41 -43.54 65.99
N GLU A 5 16.11 -43.25 64.72
CA GLU A 5 16.58 -42.06 64.03
C GLU A 5 15.60 -40.89 64.22
N LYS A 6 16.08 -39.86 64.92
CA LYS A 6 15.38 -38.63 65.26
C LYS A 6 15.41 -37.67 64.07
N THR A 7 14.32 -37.61 63.29
CA THR A 7 14.18 -36.64 62.18
C THR A 7 14.08 -35.23 62.73
N THR A 8 15.05 -34.38 62.39
CA THR A 8 15.10 -32.96 62.73
C THR A 8 14.54 -32.15 61.56
N VAL A 9 13.45 -31.42 61.80
CA VAL A 9 12.86 -30.48 60.82
C VAL A 9 13.72 -29.21 60.81
N VAL A 10 14.37 -28.94 59.67
CA VAL A 10 15.11 -27.71 59.41
C VAL A 10 14.15 -26.66 58.86
N ASP A 11 13.92 -25.62 59.66
CA ASP A 11 13.13 -24.42 59.34
C ASP A 11 13.92 -23.57 58.33
N GLN A 12 13.47 -23.53 57.07
CA GLN A 12 14.06 -22.67 56.04
C GLN A 12 13.49 -21.25 56.17
N VAL A 13 14.34 -20.35 56.68
CA VAL A 13 14.10 -18.91 56.74
C VAL A 13 14.01 -18.34 55.31
N ASN A 14 12.82 -17.87 54.95
CA ASN A 14 12.52 -17.24 53.67
C ASN A 14 13.00 -15.76 53.68
N PRO A 15 13.91 -15.32 52.79
CA PRO A 15 14.38 -13.94 52.78
C PRO A 15 13.29 -13.00 52.24
N ARG A 16 12.98 -11.97 53.03
CA ARG A 16 11.97 -10.94 52.74
C ARG A 16 12.32 -10.18 51.45
N ARG A 17 11.34 -10.08 50.55
CA ARG A 17 11.36 -9.21 49.36
C ARG A 17 11.43 -7.73 49.79
N PRO A 18 12.32 -6.90 49.23
CA PRO A 18 12.32 -5.47 49.52
C PRO A 18 11.12 -4.78 48.86
N ALA A 19 10.54 -3.81 49.58
CA ALA A 19 9.44 -2.96 49.12
C ALA A 19 9.89 -2.00 47.99
N PRO A 20 8.98 -1.56 47.10
CA PRO A 20 9.32 -0.59 46.06
C PRO A 20 9.52 0.81 46.66
N ALA A 21 10.64 1.44 46.30
CA ALA A 21 10.96 2.82 46.67
C ALA A 21 10.11 3.83 45.88
N ALA A 22 9.80 4.93 46.57
CA ALA A 22 8.91 6.00 46.15
C ALA A 22 9.44 6.85 44.97
N ARG A 23 8.49 7.35 44.18
CA ARG A 23 8.61 8.48 43.25
C ARG A 23 9.10 9.75 43.97
N GLN A 24 10.02 10.50 43.37
CA GLN A 24 9.84 11.95 43.13
C GLN A 24 10.92 12.59 42.23
N HIS A 25 10.39 13.43 41.33
CA HIS A 25 10.93 14.61 40.63
C HIS A 25 12.10 14.44 39.63
N CYS A 26 11.83 14.60 38.32
CA CYS A 26 11.69 15.88 37.60
C CYS A 26 13.05 16.57 37.44
N ALA A 27 13.72 16.27 36.33
CA ALA A 27 14.76 17.12 35.76
C ALA A 27 14.43 17.32 34.27
N ASP A 28 14.23 18.59 33.93
CA ASP A 28 14.00 19.16 32.62
C ASP A 28 14.84 18.52 31.52
N THR A 29 14.16 17.92 30.54
CA THR A 29 14.74 17.65 29.22
C THR A 29 13.97 18.53 28.24
N PRO A 30 14.62 19.41 27.47
CA PRO A 30 13.91 20.32 26.58
C PRO A 30 13.18 19.50 25.51
N LEU A 31 11.87 19.75 25.41
CA LEU A 31 10.99 19.22 24.39
C LEU A 31 11.57 19.55 23.01
N ARG A 32 11.89 18.52 22.23
CA ARG A 32 12.14 18.67 20.79
C ARG A 32 10.84 19.19 20.15
N PRO A 33 10.88 20.26 19.36
CA PRO A 33 9.70 20.69 18.63
C PRO A 33 9.25 19.58 17.67
N HIS A 34 7.95 19.30 17.68
CA HIS A 34 7.29 18.47 16.68
C HIS A 34 7.65 18.97 15.29
N PRO A 35 7.99 18.09 14.32
CA PRO A 35 8.08 18.52 12.95
C PRO A 35 6.69 18.96 12.50
N THR A 36 6.61 20.24 12.20
CA THR A 36 5.49 20.88 11.53
C THR A 36 5.18 20.14 10.23
N ASN A 37 3.88 20.02 9.99
CA ASN A 37 3.23 19.49 8.81
C ASN A 37 4.05 19.72 7.53
N ALA A 38 4.64 18.65 6.98
CA ALA A 38 5.31 18.71 5.69
C ALA A 38 4.23 18.89 4.62
N TYR A 39 4.13 20.13 4.14
CA TYR A 39 3.24 20.58 3.09
C TYR A 39 3.40 19.70 1.85
N ILE A 40 2.31 19.05 1.44
CA ILE A 40 2.24 18.30 0.18
C ILE A 40 2.06 19.33 -0.93
N SER A 41 3.15 19.67 -1.63
CA SER A 41 3.07 20.23 -2.98
C SER A 41 3.41 19.12 -3.97
N MET A 42 2.37 18.51 -4.53
CA MET A 42 2.53 17.63 -5.68
C MET A 42 2.49 18.48 -6.95
N PRO A 43 3.41 18.29 -7.90
CA PRO A 43 3.35 19.02 -9.16
C PRO A 43 2.14 18.57 -9.97
N ASP A 44 1.18 19.47 -10.17
CA ASP A 44 0.18 19.37 -11.23
C ASP A 44 0.91 19.46 -12.58
N ALA A 45 0.87 18.37 -13.34
CA ALA A 45 1.30 18.38 -14.73
C ALA A 45 0.11 18.81 -15.61
N PRO A 46 0.23 19.86 -16.44
CA PRO A 46 -0.80 20.19 -17.39
C PRO A 46 -0.85 19.13 -18.50
N SER A 47 -2.07 18.66 -18.76
CA SER A 47 -2.40 17.76 -19.87
C SER A 47 -2.10 18.43 -21.22
N PRO A 48 -1.33 17.82 -22.14
CA PRO A 48 -1.23 18.35 -23.49
C PRO A 48 -2.50 18.01 -24.27
N ALA A 49 -3.33 19.02 -24.49
CA ALA A 49 -4.42 18.99 -25.46
C ALA A 49 -3.83 18.83 -26.87
N ILE A 50 -4.29 17.82 -27.61
CA ILE A 50 -4.04 17.67 -29.05
C ILE A 50 -5.10 18.51 -29.78
N PRO A 51 -4.75 19.56 -30.54
CA PRO A 51 -5.71 20.14 -31.47
C PRO A 51 -5.66 19.37 -32.79
N CYS A 52 -6.76 18.71 -33.11
CA CYS A 52 -7.09 18.27 -34.46
C CYS A 52 -7.51 19.52 -35.26
N ALA A 53 -6.77 19.85 -36.33
CA ALA A 53 -7.19 20.85 -37.29
C ALA A 53 -6.84 20.40 -38.71
N ALA A 54 -7.88 20.08 -39.47
CA ALA A 54 -7.83 19.96 -40.91
C ALA A 54 -7.70 21.36 -41.52
N THR A 55 -6.71 21.60 -42.37
CA THR A 55 -6.73 22.68 -43.36
C THR A 55 -5.84 22.29 -44.56
N THR A 56 -6.44 22.39 -45.74
CA THR A 56 -5.91 22.14 -47.08
C THR A 56 -4.67 22.97 -47.43
N PRO A 57 -3.73 22.49 -48.27
CA PRO A 57 -2.80 23.36 -48.96
C PRO A 57 -3.21 23.61 -50.42
N THR A 58 -3.23 24.90 -50.75
CA THR A 58 -3.31 25.50 -52.07
C THR A 58 -2.06 25.19 -52.90
N THR A 59 -2.28 24.98 -54.20
CA THR A 59 -1.31 24.82 -55.30
C THR A 59 -0.67 26.16 -55.65
N ASP A 60 0.67 26.25 -55.80
CA ASP A 60 1.35 26.69 -57.04
C ASP A 60 2.90 26.63 -56.96
N ALA A 61 3.51 26.43 -58.14
CA ALA A 61 4.84 26.81 -58.61
C ALA A 61 6.12 26.08 -58.13
N ALA A 62 6.47 25.04 -58.90
CA ALA A 62 7.74 24.81 -59.60
C ALA A 62 9.08 25.34 -58.99
N ALA A 63 9.97 24.42 -58.63
CA ALA A 63 11.42 24.52 -58.87
C ALA A 63 12.14 23.18 -58.62
N THR A 64 12.72 22.64 -59.70
CA THR A 64 13.96 21.83 -59.76
C THR A 64 14.08 20.57 -58.88
N GLU A 65 13.90 19.43 -59.53
CA GLU A 65 14.49 18.13 -59.20
C GLU A 65 16.03 18.26 -59.11
N GLU A 66 16.58 18.17 -57.90
CA GLU A 66 17.96 17.72 -57.68
C GLU A 66 17.88 16.39 -56.94
N ASP A 67 18.16 15.33 -57.69
CA ASP A 67 18.24 13.93 -57.27
C ASP A 67 19.45 13.77 -56.33
N GLY A 68 19.24 14.12 -55.06
CA GLY A 68 20.17 13.84 -53.98
C GLY A 68 20.03 12.37 -53.58
N GLU A 69 20.81 11.51 -54.24
CA GLU A 69 20.99 10.10 -53.91
C GLU A 69 21.34 9.97 -52.42
N VAL A 70 20.32 9.69 -51.59
CA VAL A 70 20.50 9.30 -50.21
C VAL A 70 21.18 7.94 -50.22
N GLU A 71 22.49 7.90 -49.97
CA GLU A 71 23.21 6.64 -49.80
C GLU A 71 22.43 5.77 -48.83
N ALA A 72 21.91 4.65 -49.36
CA ALA A 72 21.16 3.69 -48.59
C ALA A 72 22.03 3.26 -47.41
N SER A 73 21.55 3.54 -46.19
CA SER A 73 22.22 3.03 -44.99
C SER A 73 22.39 1.53 -45.16
N PRO A 74 23.62 0.98 -45.01
CA PRO A 74 23.85 -0.43 -45.22
C PRO A 74 22.90 -1.20 -44.31
N GLU A 75 22.09 -2.09 -44.89
CA GLU A 75 21.13 -2.90 -44.17
C GLU A 75 21.90 -3.92 -43.32
N VAL A 76 22.31 -3.49 -42.12
CA VAL A 76 23.07 -4.33 -41.18
C VAL A 76 22.12 -5.37 -40.60
N HIS A 77 22.15 -6.56 -41.18
CA HIS A 77 21.44 -7.73 -40.68
C HIS A 77 22.22 -8.35 -39.51
N PHE A 78 21.57 -8.50 -38.36
CA PHE A 78 22.13 -9.17 -37.18
C PHE A 78 21.54 -10.56 -37.03
N GLU A 79 22.38 -11.58 -37.01
CA GLU A 79 21.94 -12.94 -36.67
C GLU A 79 21.58 -13.01 -35.17
N PRO A 80 20.38 -13.49 -34.80
CA PRO A 80 19.98 -13.59 -33.41
C PRO A 80 20.91 -14.54 -32.64
N VAL A 81 21.63 -14.02 -31.65
CA VAL A 81 22.53 -14.80 -30.78
C VAL A 81 21.77 -15.86 -29.98
N VAL A 82 20.47 -15.64 -29.73
CA VAL A 82 19.61 -16.55 -28.97
C VAL A 82 18.31 -16.78 -29.72
N LYS A 83 18.00 -18.05 -30.01
CA LYS A 83 16.68 -18.47 -30.47
C LYS A 83 15.80 -18.63 -29.23
N LEU A 84 14.93 -17.66 -29.00
CA LEU A 84 13.94 -17.75 -27.94
C LEU A 84 12.91 -18.80 -28.36
N GLU A 85 12.92 -19.95 -27.70
CA GLU A 85 11.80 -20.90 -27.81
C GLU A 85 10.54 -20.19 -27.35
N GLN A 86 9.42 -20.46 -28.02
CA GLN A 86 8.13 -19.91 -27.64
C GLN A 86 7.77 -20.47 -26.27
N LEU A 87 8.06 -19.68 -25.22
CA LEU A 87 7.74 -20.01 -23.84
C LEU A 87 6.25 -20.38 -23.77
N GLU A 88 5.98 -21.50 -23.09
CA GLU A 88 4.64 -21.96 -22.76
C GLU A 88 3.79 -20.85 -22.14
N GLU A 89 2.46 -21.02 -22.19
CA GLU A 89 1.49 -20.10 -21.63
C GLU A 89 1.88 -19.66 -20.20
N VAL A 90 2.22 -18.38 -20.05
CA VAL A 90 2.73 -17.82 -18.79
C VAL A 90 1.61 -17.83 -17.77
N LYS A 91 1.67 -18.78 -16.82
CA LYS A 91 0.74 -18.85 -15.70
C LYS A 91 0.85 -17.60 -14.84
N THR A 92 -0.28 -16.92 -14.67
CA THR A 92 -0.37 -15.68 -13.89
C THR A 92 -0.40 -15.92 -12.39
N PHE A 93 -0.66 -17.17 -11.97
CA PHE A 93 -0.92 -17.56 -10.58
C PHE A 93 -2.10 -16.80 -9.93
N GLU A 94 -3.06 -16.40 -10.77
CA GLU A 94 -4.32 -15.74 -10.40
C GLU A 94 -5.56 -16.60 -10.78
N GLU A 95 -5.37 -17.84 -11.27
CA GLU A 95 -6.45 -18.68 -11.84
C GLU A 95 -7.40 -19.25 -10.77
N ASP A 96 -6.87 -19.49 -9.57
CA ASP A 96 -7.60 -20.00 -8.41
C ASP A 96 -8.26 -18.89 -7.58
N GLU A 97 -8.32 -17.67 -8.12
CA GLU A 97 -8.82 -16.50 -7.41
C GLU A 97 -9.95 -15.79 -8.16
N ASP A 98 -10.94 -15.33 -7.42
CA ASP A 98 -12.06 -14.55 -7.92
C ASP A 98 -11.79 -13.05 -7.71
N VAL A 99 -12.07 -12.25 -8.72
CA VAL A 99 -11.89 -10.79 -8.67
C VAL A 99 -13.12 -10.15 -8.02
N LEU A 100 -12.98 -9.69 -6.77
CA LEU A 100 -14.05 -8.98 -6.05
C LEU A 100 -14.14 -7.51 -6.48
N PHE A 101 -12.99 -6.91 -6.75
CA PHE A 101 -12.88 -5.51 -7.12
C PHE A 101 -11.77 -5.32 -8.13
N LYS A 102 -11.99 -4.41 -9.09
CA LYS A 102 -10.98 -3.97 -10.05
C LYS A 102 -11.16 -2.49 -10.35
N MET A 103 -10.08 -1.71 -10.18
CA MET A 103 -10.13 -0.29 -10.50
C MET A 103 -8.76 0.26 -10.87
N ARG A 104 -8.76 1.30 -11.70
CA ARG A 104 -7.55 2.04 -12.08
C ARG A 104 -7.05 2.88 -10.91
N ALA A 105 -5.76 2.75 -10.57
CA ALA A 105 -5.14 3.51 -9.49
C ALA A 105 -3.66 3.82 -9.77
N LYS A 106 -3.11 4.75 -8.98
CA LYS A 106 -1.68 5.01 -8.88
C LYS A 106 -1.22 4.75 -7.46
N LEU A 107 -0.16 3.96 -7.30
CA LEU A 107 0.41 3.56 -6.03
C LEU A 107 1.75 4.26 -5.78
N PHE A 108 1.91 4.75 -4.56
CA PHE A 108 3.11 5.38 -4.05
C PHE A 108 3.63 4.62 -2.83
N ARG A 109 4.94 4.69 -2.63
CA ARG A 109 5.63 4.15 -1.45
C ARG A 109 6.33 5.30 -0.74
N PHE A 110 6.22 5.34 0.58
CA PHE A 110 6.95 6.30 1.39
C PHE A 110 8.41 5.87 1.56
N ASP A 111 9.33 6.75 1.19
CA ASP A 111 10.77 6.54 1.36
C ASP A 111 11.23 7.12 2.70
N LYS A 112 11.31 6.29 3.73
CA LYS A 112 11.64 6.70 5.11
C LYS A 112 12.95 7.50 5.25
N PRO A 113 14.06 7.17 4.55
CA PRO A 113 15.31 7.92 4.65
C PRO A 113 15.20 9.36 4.13
N ASN A 114 14.42 9.59 3.06
CA ASN A 114 14.30 10.89 2.39
C ASN A 114 13.00 11.62 2.74
N ASN A 115 12.11 10.98 3.50
CA ASN A 115 10.78 11.48 3.86
C ASN A 115 9.96 11.96 2.65
N GLU A 116 10.03 11.21 1.54
CA GLU A 116 9.35 11.56 0.29
C GLU A 116 8.49 10.41 -0.25
N TRP A 117 7.44 10.75 -0.99
CA TRP A 117 6.61 9.77 -1.68
C TRP A 117 7.19 9.46 -3.06
N LYS A 118 7.48 8.18 -3.31
CA LYS A 118 7.95 7.70 -4.62
C LYS A 118 6.85 6.96 -5.34
N GLU A 119 6.67 7.24 -6.63
CA GLU A 119 5.75 6.46 -7.45
C GLU A 119 6.25 5.01 -7.53
N ARG A 120 5.40 4.07 -7.10
CA ARG A 120 5.71 2.65 -7.15
C ARG A 120 5.13 2.02 -8.41
N GLY A 121 3.95 2.43 -8.85
CA GLY A 121 3.35 1.95 -10.09
C GLY A 121 1.97 2.55 -10.39
N THR A 122 1.62 2.57 -11.67
CA THR A 122 0.29 2.94 -12.17
C THR A 122 -0.30 1.74 -12.89
N GLY A 123 -1.55 1.39 -12.57
CA GLY A 123 -2.11 0.10 -12.94
C GLY A 123 -3.55 -0.12 -12.49
N ASP A 124 -4.07 -1.31 -12.74
CA ASP A 124 -5.34 -1.76 -12.15
C ASP A 124 -5.04 -2.44 -10.81
N VAL A 125 -5.62 -1.93 -9.72
CA VAL A 125 -5.67 -2.61 -8.42
C VAL A 125 -6.81 -3.63 -8.44
N LYS A 126 -6.53 -4.84 -7.97
CA LYS A 126 -7.49 -5.92 -7.82
C LYS A 126 -7.55 -6.37 -6.36
N LEU A 127 -8.75 -6.65 -5.88
CA LEU A 127 -8.96 -7.43 -4.66
C LEU A 127 -9.34 -8.85 -5.08
N LEU A 128 -8.49 -9.81 -4.75
CA LEU A 128 -8.58 -11.20 -5.22
C LEU A 128 -8.87 -12.12 -4.04
N GLN A 129 -9.93 -12.94 -4.15
CA GLN A 129 -10.27 -13.96 -3.15
C GLN A 129 -9.90 -15.34 -3.67
N HIS A 130 -9.12 -16.10 -2.90
CA HIS A 130 -8.80 -17.48 -3.23
C HIS A 130 -10.03 -18.40 -3.12
N LYS A 131 -10.27 -19.27 -4.11
CA LYS A 131 -11.47 -20.12 -4.17
C LYS A 131 -11.57 -21.13 -3.02
N GLU A 132 -10.45 -21.74 -2.65
CA GLU A 132 -10.39 -22.73 -1.56
C GLU A 132 -10.22 -22.09 -0.17
N THR A 133 -9.12 -21.38 0.06
CA THR A 133 -8.79 -20.78 1.37
C THR A 133 -9.64 -19.56 1.74
N LYS A 134 -10.37 -18.98 0.77
CA LYS A 134 -11.17 -17.74 0.94
C LYS A 134 -10.38 -16.50 1.39
N LYS A 135 -9.05 -16.58 1.44
CA LYS A 135 -8.16 -15.46 1.78
C LYS A 135 -8.16 -14.43 0.66
N ILE A 136 -8.26 -13.16 1.06
CA ILE A 136 -8.31 -12.02 0.14
C ILE A 136 -6.98 -11.27 0.18
N ARG A 137 -6.42 -11.01 -1.01
CA ARG A 137 -5.21 -10.21 -1.20
C ARG A 137 -5.43 -9.03 -2.13
N VAL A 138 -4.60 -8.02 -1.96
CA VAL A 138 -4.45 -6.91 -2.89
C VAL A 138 -3.38 -7.29 -3.91
N LEU A 139 -3.71 -7.21 -5.20
CA LEU A 139 -2.76 -7.38 -6.28
C LEU A 139 -2.85 -6.19 -7.24
N MET A 140 -1.71 -5.57 -7.54
CA MET A 140 -1.63 -4.50 -8.53
C MET A 140 -0.45 -4.72 -9.46
N ARG A 141 -0.67 -4.51 -10.76
CA ARG A 141 0.35 -4.65 -11.80
C ARG A 141 0.50 -3.33 -12.56
N ARG A 142 1.73 -2.98 -12.90
CA ARG A 142 2.05 -1.81 -13.72
C ARG A 142 1.56 -2.01 -15.15
N ASP A 143 1.13 -0.93 -15.79
CA ASP A 143 0.81 -0.97 -17.21
C ASP A 143 2.03 -1.32 -18.06
N LYS A 144 1.76 -1.97 -19.20
CA LYS A 144 2.72 -2.34 -20.26
C LYS A 144 3.75 -3.40 -19.84
N THR A 145 4.36 -3.23 -18.68
CA THR A 145 5.37 -4.14 -18.13
C THR A 145 4.75 -5.33 -17.38
N HIS A 146 3.50 -5.20 -16.92
CA HIS A 146 2.79 -6.21 -16.14
C HIS A 146 3.52 -6.67 -14.85
N LYS A 147 4.55 -5.92 -14.43
CA LYS A 147 5.28 -6.15 -13.19
C LYS A 147 4.39 -5.86 -12.00
N ILE A 148 4.42 -6.73 -11.01
CA ILE A 148 3.71 -6.55 -9.75
C ILE A 148 4.26 -5.31 -9.04
N CYS A 149 3.37 -4.47 -8.52
CA CYS A 149 3.70 -3.29 -7.73
C CYS A 149 2.98 -3.24 -6.38
N ALA A 150 2.06 -4.17 -6.09
CA ALA A 150 1.57 -4.48 -4.76
C ALA A 150 1.11 -5.94 -4.75
N ASN A 151 1.46 -6.68 -3.70
CA ASN A 151 1.04 -8.05 -3.46
C ASN A 151 1.11 -8.33 -1.95
N HIS A 152 -0.02 -8.18 -1.27
CA HIS A 152 -0.15 -8.44 0.17
C HIS A 152 -1.56 -8.89 0.53
N PHE A 153 -1.68 -9.66 1.60
CA PHE A 153 -2.98 -10.01 2.17
C PHE A 153 -3.61 -8.81 2.87
N ILE A 154 -4.94 -8.74 2.82
CA ILE A 154 -5.70 -7.76 3.61
C ILE A 154 -5.80 -8.30 5.04
N THR A 155 -5.27 -7.55 6.01
CA THR A 155 -5.39 -7.89 7.43
C THR A 155 -6.31 -6.92 8.17
N GLN A 156 -6.82 -7.34 9.33
CA GLN A 156 -7.73 -6.52 10.15
C GLN A 156 -7.05 -5.27 10.73
N GLU A 157 -5.72 -5.30 10.87
CA GLU A 157 -4.93 -4.20 11.43
C GLU A 157 -4.67 -3.07 10.42
N MET A 158 -5.04 -3.25 9.14
CA MET A 158 -4.83 -2.24 8.10
C MET A 158 -5.93 -1.17 8.15
N THR A 159 -5.63 0.03 8.62
CA THR A 159 -6.55 1.17 8.52
C THR A 159 -6.21 2.05 7.32
N LEU A 160 -7.21 2.34 6.48
CA LEU A 160 -7.10 3.32 5.39
C LEU A 160 -7.29 4.73 5.93
N ASN A 161 -6.20 5.50 6.03
CA ASN A 161 -6.23 6.88 6.51
C ASN A 161 -6.31 7.87 5.33
N PRO A 162 -7.11 8.95 5.44
CA PRO A 162 -7.14 9.99 4.42
C PRO A 162 -5.77 10.66 4.28
N ASN A 163 -5.38 11.01 3.06
CA ASN A 163 -4.15 11.76 2.82
C ASN A 163 -4.42 13.27 2.90
N VAL A 164 -3.54 14.01 3.58
CA VAL A 164 -3.65 15.48 3.65
C VAL A 164 -3.51 16.07 2.24
N GLY A 165 -4.43 16.96 1.85
CA GLY A 165 -4.40 17.59 0.53
C GLY A 165 -4.84 16.71 -0.65
N SER A 166 -5.50 15.57 -0.38
CA SER A 166 -6.16 14.78 -1.44
C SER A 166 -7.38 14.04 -0.91
N ASP A 167 -8.54 14.36 -1.46
CA ASP A 167 -9.82 13.66 -1.25
C ASP A 167 -9.89 12.26 -1.89
N ARG A 168 -9.07 12.03 -2.92
CA ARG A 168 -9.05 10.80 -3.73
C ARG A 168 -7.89 9.85 -3.41
N SER A 169 -7.34 9.90 -2.20
CA SER A 169 -6.17 9.09 -1.82
C SER A 169 -6.24 8.55 -0.40
N TRP A 170 -5.82 7.29 -0.24
CA TRP A 170 -5.73 6.61 1.06
C TRP A 170 -4.30 6.20 1.36
N VAL A 171 -3.89 6.30 2.62
CA VAL A 171 -2.58 5.90 3.13
C VAL A 171 -2.76 4.77 4.13
N TYR A 172 -1.96 3.71 3.99
CA TYR A 172 -2.04 2.54 4.88
C TYR A 172 -0.69 1.83 5.00
N SER A 173 -0.46 1.21 6.15
CA SER A 173 0.75 0.45 6.44
C SER A 173 0.56 -1.02 6.10
N VAL A 174 1.54 -1.61 5.43
CA VAL A 174 1.56 -3.02 5.06
C VAL A 174 2.75 -3.69 5.72
N ALA A 175 2.50 -4.74 6.50
CA ALA A 175 3.56 -5.46 7.20
C ALA A 175 4.40 -6.35 6.26
N SER A 176 3.73 -7.02 5.31
CA SER A 176 4.37 -8.03 4.46
C SER A 176 3.92 -7.89 3.02
N ASP A 177 4.45 -6.89 2.31
CA ASP A 177 4.27 -6.77 0.86
C ASP A 177 5.34 -7.55 0.09
N PHE A 178 4.91 -8.30 -0.93
CA PHE A 178 5.72 -9.25 -1.68
C PHE A 178 5.89 -8.86 -3.17
N ALA A 179 5.77 -7.56 -3.52
CA ALA A 179 5.84 -7.13 -4.90
C ALA A 179 7.24 -7.27 -5.54
N GLU A 180 8.31 -7.23 -4.72
CA GLU A 180 9.70 -7.35 -5.17
C GLU A 180 10.32 -8.74 -4.92
N GLY A 181 9.52 -9.73 -4.51
CA GLY A 181 9.97 -11.10 -4.25
C GLY A 181 10.46 -11.36 -2.81
N GLU A 182 10.46 -10.34 -1.96
CA GLU A 182 10.76 -10.43 -0.54
C GLU A 182 9.65 -9.74 0.25
N ALA A 183 9.31 -10.28 1.42
CA ALA A 183 8.32 -9.67 2.31
C ALA A 183 8.93 -8.41 2.95
N ARG A 184 8.33 -7.24 2.69
CA ARG A 184 8.79 -5.95 3.23
C ARG A 184 7.66 -5.18 3.89
N ASN A 185 8.02 -4.50 4.98
CA ASN A 185 7.18 -3.50 5.62
C ASN A 185 7.18 -2.23 4.76
N GLU A 186 6.03 -1.86 4.20
CA GLU A 186 5.90 -0.66 3.37
C GLU A 186 4.75 0.23 3.86
N LEU A 187 4.97 1.55 3.79
CA LEU A 187 3.89 2.52 3.95
C LEU A 187 3.47 2.95 2.54
N LEU A 188 2.24 2.61 2.19
CA LEU A 188 1.71 2.79 0.84
C LEU A 188 0.66 3.90 0.83
N ALA A 189 0.61 4.63 -0.28
CA ALA A 189 -0.49 5.52 -0.60
C ALA A 189 -1.07 5.16 -1.96
N ILE A 190 -2.39 5.02 -2.04
CA ILE A 190 -3.10 4.71 -3.29
C ILE A 190 -4.00 5.89 -3.67
N ARG A 191 -3.91 6.32 -4.93
CA ARG A 191 -4.67 7.42 -5.49
C ARG A 191 -5.58 6.93 -6.62
N PHE A 192 -6.81 7.42 -6.61
CA PHE A 192 -7.81 7.14 -7.63
C PHE A 192 -8.08 8.37 -8.52
N GLY A 193 -8.83 8.18 -9.61
CA GLY A 193 -9.15 9.26 -10.53
C GLY A 193 -10.01 10.37 -9.90
N ASN A 194 -10.97 10.00 -9.06
CA ASN A 194 -11.91 10.87 -8.36
C ASN A 194 -12.14 10.38 -6.91
N SER A 195 -12.79 11.19 -6.08
CA SER A 195 -13.14 10.87 -4.70
C SER A 195 -14.09 9.68 -4.59
N GLU A 196 -15.15 9.65 -5.42
CA GLU A 196 -16.12 8.53 -5.44
C GLU A 196 -15.47 7.15 -5.63
N ASN A 197 -14.44 7.05 -6.47
CA ASN A 197 -13.70 5.81 -6.69
C ASN A 197 -12.84 5.45 -5.49
N ALA A 198 -12.28 6.45 -4.80
CA ALA A 198 -11.54 6.24 -3.56
C ALA A 198 -12.48 5.71 -2.47
N ASP A 199 -13.68 6.26 -2.34
CA ASP A 199 -14.68 5.81 -1.36
C ASP A 199 -15.16 4.39 -1.67
N LYS A 200 -15.47 4.09 -2.94
CA LYS A 200 -15.81 2.73 -3.38
C LYS A 200 -14.71 1.73 -3.05
N PHE A 201 -13.44 2.11 -3.23
CA PHE A 201 -12.32 1.26 -2.83
C PHE A 201 -12.27 1.05 -1.31
N LYS A 202 -12.47 2.11 -0.51
CA LYS A 202 -12.47 2.02 0.96
C LYS A 202 -13.59 1.10 1.46
N GLU A 203 -14.79 1.23 0.91
CA GLU A 203 -15.92 0.35 1.24
C GLU A 203 -15.61 -1.11 0.91
N GLU A 204 -15.11 -1.38 -0.29
CA GLU A 204 -14.82 -2.75 -0.72
C GLU A 204 -13.64 -3.37 0.03
N PHE A 205 -12.64 -2.55 0.39
CA PHE A 205 -11.54 -2.94 1.25
C PHE A 205 -12.04 -3.34 2.64
N ARG A 206 -12.92 -2.53 3.26
CA ARG A 206 -13.52 -2.84 4.57
C ARG A 206 -14.38 -4.11 4.53
N LYS A 207 -15.16 -4.32 3.46
CA LYS A 207 -15.89 -5.59 3.26
C LYS A 207 -14.94 -6.79 3.17
N CYS A 208 -13.85 -6.65 2.42
CA CYS A 208 -12.84 -7.70 2.30
C CYS A 208 -12.14 -7.99 3.65
N GLN A 209 -11.91 -6.97 4.48
CA GLN A 209 -11.38 -7.15 5.84
C GLN A 209 -12.32 -8.01 6.70
N ALA A 210 -13.61 -7.69 6.70
CA ALA A 210 -14.61 -8.47 7.44
C ALA A 210 -14.66 -9.94 6.96
N LEU A 211 -14.65 -10.17 5.64
CA LEU A 211 -14.64 -11.52 5.07
C LEU A 211 -13.37 -12.31 5.43
N ASN A 212 -12.22 -11.65 5.45
CA ASN A 212 -10.96 -12.28 5.87
C ASN A 212 -10.99 -12.63 7.36
N LEU A 213 -11.52 -11.74 8.22
CA LEU A 213 -11.65 -12.01 9.65
C LEU A 213 -12.57 -13.20 9.92
N ASP A 214 -13.72 -13.28 9.23
CA ASP A 214 -14.64 -14.43 9.34
C ASP A 214 -13.96 -15.73 8.91
N THR A 215 -13.11 -15.67 7.89
CA THR A 215 -12.34 -16.83 7.40
C THR A 215 -11.28 -17.25 8.42
N GLU A 216 -10.50 -16.31 8.94
CA GLU A 216 -9.52 -16.57 10.00
C GLU A 216 -10.18 -17.16 11.26
N ASN A 217 -11.33 -16.63 11.66
CA ASN A 217 -12.08 -17.11 12.81
C ASN A 217 -12.60 -18.55 12.61
N LYS A 218 -13.02 -18.91 11.39
CA LYS A 218 -13.39 -20.30 11.06
C LYS A 218 -12.17 -21.23 11.12
N GLU A 219 -11.02 -20.80 10.61
CA GLU A 219 -9.76 -21.55 10.70
C GLU A 219 -9.34 -21.75 12.17
N LEU A 220 -9.41 -20.70 13.00
CA LEU A 220 -9.06 -20.75 14.43
C LEU A 220 -10.04 -21.62 15.23
N ALA A 221 -11.34 -21.56 14.94
CA ALA A 221 -12.35 -22.42 15.55
C ALA A 221 -12.10 -23.90 15.23
N ALA A 222 -11.74 -24.23 13.99
CA ALA A 222 -11.36 -25.59 13.60
C ALA A 222 -10.07 -26.07 14.29
N ALA A 223 -9.16 -25.15 14.62
CA ALA A 223 -7.91 -25.43 15.33
C ALA A 223 -8.03 -25.37 16.87
N GLY A 224 -9.22 -25.09 17.43
CA GLY A 224 -9.45 -25.00 18.88
C GLY A 224 -8.80 -23.79 19.56
N GLN A 225 -8.53 -22.72 18.80
CA GLN A 225 -7.91 -21.47 19.28
C GLN A 225 -8.96 -20.37 19.52
N PRO A 226 -8.65 -19.36 20.36
CA PRO A 226 -9.56 -18.24 20.62
C PRO A 226 -9.83 -17.41 19.36
N LEU A 227 -11.08 -16.95 19.22
CA LEU A 227 -11.55 -16.13 18.11
C LEU A 227 -11.01 -14.70 18.23
N LYS A 228 -10.75 -14.05 17.08
CA LYS A 228 -10.40 -12.63 17.00
C LYS A 228 -11.67 -11.80 16.81
N GLU A 229 -11.82 -10.75 17.60
CA GLU A 229 -12.91 -9.78 17.44
C GLU A 229 -12.54 -8.70 16.41
N ALA A 230 -13.53 -8.19 15.69
CA ALA A 230 -13.35 -7.06 14.78
C ALA A 230 -13.09 -5.78 15.60
N ALA A 231 -12.03 -5.05 15.29
CA ALA A 231 -11.87 -3.68 15.79
C ALA A 231 -13.01 -2.81 15.20
N LYS A 232 -13.97 -2.42 16.05
CA LYS A 232 -14.93 -1.37 15.74
C LYS A 232 -14.20 -0.04 15.83
N GLU A 233 -13.91 0.58 14.69
CA GLU A 233 -13.64 2.02 14.66
C GLU A 233 -14.97 2.76 14.72
N GLU A 234 -15.14 3.57 15.77
CA GLU A 234 -16.25 4.52 15.91
C GLU A 234 -16.04 5.66 14.90
N GLU A 235 -17.07 5.95 14.11
CA GLU A 235 -17.13 7.13 13.24
C GLU A 235 -18.25 8.06 13.77
N SER A 236 -17.99 9.38 13.74
CA SER A 236 -18.71 10.55 14.29
C SER A 236 -18.08 11.09 15.60
N SER A 237 -17.80 12.39 15.79
CA SER A 237 -18.25 13.68 15.23
C SER A 237 -17.10 14.72 15.40
N ASP A 238 -17.06 15.98 14.93
CA ASP A 238 -18.00 16.96 14.40
C ASP A 238 -17.23 17.88 13.44
N ASP A 239 -17.82 18.17 12.27
CA ASP A 239 -17.63 19.43 11.56
C ASP A 239 -18.41 20.50 12.34
N GLU A 240 -17.72 21.47 12.95
CA GLU A 240 -18.33 22.76 13.29
C GLU A 240 -17.73 23.82 12.37
N ASP A 241 -18.59 24.26 11.45
CA ASP A 241 -18.43 25.40 10.56
C ASP A 241 -18.22 26.72 11.33
N ASP A 242 -17.53 27.63 10.66
CA ASP A 242 -17.20 29.02 11.01
C ASP A 242 -18.37 29.86 11.58
N GLU A 243 -18.07 30.66 12.61
CA GLU A 243 -18.65 32.01 12.75
C GLU A 243 -17.52 33.05 12.89
N ASP A 244 -17.47 33.94 11.90
CA ASP A 244 -16.68 35.15 11.86
C ASP A 244 -17.01 36.11 13.02
N GLU A 245 -15.99 36.62 13.72
CA GLU A 245 -16.09 37.95 14.37
C GLU A 245 -14.86 38.81 14.04
N GLU A 246 -15.03 39.59 12.97
CA GLU A 246 -14.41 40.90 12.79
C GLU A 246 -14.96 41.85 13.87
N THR A 247 -14.13 42.24 14.84
CA THR A 247 -14.32 43.53 15.54
C THR A 247 -12.99 44.27 15.68
N ASP A 248 -12.95 45.44 15.04
CA ASP A 248 -11.98 46.53 15.22
C ASP A 248 -11.68 46.81 16.70
N LEU A 249 -10.40 47.07 17.02
CA LEU A 249 -9.92 48.17 17.88
C LEU A 249 -8.39 48.29 17.86
#